data_AF-A0A969ZQD9-F1
#
_entry.id   AF-A0A969ZQD9-F1
#
_cell.length_a   1.000
_cell.length_b   1.000
_cell.length_c   1.000
_cell.angle_alpha   90.00
_cell.angle_beta   90.00
_cell.angle_gamma   90.00
#
_symmetry.space_group_name_H-M   'P 1'
#
loop_
_entity.id
_entity.type
_entity.pdbx_description
1 polymer ?
#
loop_
_entity_poly.entity_id
_entity_poly.type
_entity_poly.pdbx_seq_one_letter_code
_entity_poly.pdbx_strand_id
1 'polypeptide(L)'
;ADDEFAYLYNDYLLKLRDLENQFIEAKGIYEAYKSMELFGVSKIELENAKMQMEKAEGAYSNFETGYKADIQRTIKDKEKSIMDLESRISGSLDKETLLSLNDEDRSNSLKKLYLDERQNMLDYKEKLIDTINTLNLSIKLGEAELKALKSNVNESSEDQSGLLYINRLKAQEIVATDDRMKSIEDNIKTLEQNIKKIEIDIDNAIVTASIDGVVNVLYEMLPGDFISGGQEVLTIIPDNNTAYTMQIFVSNEDIGELKVNDTVKYNFAALPNKEYGELRGQIVSISKDAMTNEASGQSFYIVKATVPGTTLIGANGKQGEIKVGMLCEANIITKQKTFLRYFLEKIDLLD
;
A
#
# COMPACT_ATOMS: atom_id res chain seq x y z
N ALA A 1 -12.44 2.04 41.26
CA ALA A 1 -11.98 2.33 39.88
C ALA A 1 -13.17 2.75 39.01
N ASP A 2 -14.31 2.05 39.07
CA ASP A 2 -15.51 2.41 38.28
C ASP A 2 -16.09 3.80 38.55
N ASP A 3 -15.94 4.35 39.77
CA ASP A 3 -16.49 5.67 40.12
C ASP A 3 -15.69 6.89 39.60
N GLU A 4 -14.38 6.73 39.32
CA GLU A 4 -13.52 7.88 38.99
C GLU A 4 -13.71 8.38 37.57
N PHE A 5 -13.88 7.46 36.60
CA PHE A 5 -14.19 7.80 35.21
C PHE A 5 -15.61 8.33 35.05
N ALA A 6 -16.56 7.79 35.82
CA ALA A 6 -17.93 8.31 35.85
C ALA A 6 -17.97 9.75 36.39
N TYR A 7 -17.15 10.06 37.40
CA TYR A 7 -17.02 11.41 37.94
C TYR A 7 -16.39 12.38 36.93
N LEU A 8 -15.28 11.99 36.28
CA LEU A 8 -14.59 12.81 35.26
C LEU A 8 -15.48 13.09 34.03
N TYR A 9 -16.27 12.10 33.62
CA TYR A 9 -17.21 12.27 32.51
C TYR A 9 -18.38 13.20 32.87
N ASN A 10 -18.90 13.10 34.09
CA ASN A 10 -19.94 14.01 34.57
C ASN A 10 -19.42 15.45 34.71
N ASP A 11 -18.19 15.65 35.21
CA ASP A 11 -17.56 16.98 35.28
C ASP A 11 -17.38 17.59 33.89
N TYR A 12 -16.97 16.79 32.90
CA TYR A 12 -16.93 17.21 31.50
C TYR A 12 -18.30 17.62 30.96
N LEU A 13 -19.33 16.81 31.16
CA LEU A 13 -20.68 17.13 30.69
C LEU A 13 -21.20 18.42 31.30
N LEU A 14 -20.92 18.66 32.59
CA LEU A 14 -21.28 19.91 33.26
C LEU A 14 -20.56 21.10 32.63
N LYS A 15 -19.25 20.98 32.41
CA LYS A 15 -18.42 22.07 31.87
C LYS A 15 -18.70 22.36 30.40
N LEU A 16 -18.98 21.32 29.61
CA LEU A 16 -19.40 21.43 28.22
C LEU A 16 -20.76 22.14 28.14
N ARG A 17 -21.71 21.75 29.00
CA ARG A 17 -23.04 22.38 29.07
C ARG A 17 -22.94 23.85 29.49
N ASP A 18 -22.05 24.20 30.41
CA ASP A 18 -21.83 25.60 30.81
C ASP A 18 -21.26 26.44 29.65
N LEU A 19 -20.28 25.91 28.91
CA LEU A 19 -19.72 26.57 27.73
C LEU A 19 -20.74 26.68 26.59
N GLU A 20 -21.58 25.66 26.39
CA GLU A 20 -22.67 25.67 25.42
C GLU A 20 -23.70 26.75 25.75
N ASN A 21 -24.09 26.85 27.02
CA ASN A 21 -25.01 27.89 27.50
C ASN A 21 -24.42 29.29 27.29
N GLN A 22 -23.12 29.49 27.57
CA GLN A 22 -22.44 30.76 27.32
C GLN A 22 -22.43 31.14 25.84
N PHE A 23 -22.21 30.16 24.95
CA PHE A 23 -22.27 30.38 23.51
C PHE A 23 -23.69 30.73 23.05
N ILE A 24 -24.71 30.00 23.52
CA ILE A 24 -26.12 30.27 23.20
C ILE A 24 -26.53 31.68 23.65
N GLU A 25 -26.11 32.09 24.85
CA GLU A 25 -26.39 33.42 25.38
C GLU A 25 -25.69 34.52 24.56
N ALA A 26 -24.40 34.36 24.27
CA ALA A 26 -23.64 35.31 23.45
C ALA A 26 -24.19 35.42 22.02
N LYS A 27 -24.63 34.31 21.44
CA LYS A 27 -25.31 34.25 20.14
C LYS A 27 -26.65 34.98 20.17
N GLY A 28 -27.46 34.76 21.21
CA GLY A 28 -28.73 35.45 21.40
C GLY A 28 -28.57 36.98 21.50
N ILE A 29 -27.54 37.45 22.21
CA ILE A 29 -27.21 38.88 22.31
C ILE A 29 -26.81 39.45 20.95
N TYR A 30 -25.94 38.75 20.21
CA TYR A 30 -25.53 39.17 18.87
C TYR A 30 -26.72 39.23 17.90
N GLU A 31 -27.59 38.22 17.89
CA GLU A 31 -28.79 38.19 17.05
C GLU A 31 -29.77 39.32 17.41
N ALA A 32 -29.95 39.61 18.70
CA ALA A 32 -30.76 40.74 19.15
C ALA A 32 -30.16 42.09 18.69
N TYR A 33 -28.85 42.29 18.83
CA TYR A 33 -28.18 43.52 18.41
C TYR A 33 -28.21 43.69 16.88
N LYS A 34 -28.05 42.60 16.15
CA LYS A 34 -28.20 42.56 14.70
C LYS A 34 -29.61 42.93 14.24
N SER A 35 -30.64 42.51 14.99
CA SER A 35 -32.03 42.88 14.70
C SER A 35 -32.35 44.35 14.97
N MET A 36 -31.57 45.00 15.84
CA MET A 36 -31.72 46.41 16.25
C MET A 36 -30.71 47.35 15.59
N GLU A 37 -29.96 46.87 14.59
CA GLU A 37 -28.92 47.63 13.87
C GLU A 37 -29.47 48.92 13.23
N LEU A 38 -30.77 48.95 12.91
CA LEU A 38 -31.50 50.11 12.38
C LEU A 38 -32.16 51.02 13.43
N PHE A 39 -32.19 50.60 14.70
CA PHE A 39 -32.99 51.20 15.78
C PHE A 39 -32.17 51.76 16.95
N GLY A 40 -30.84 51.84 16.83
CA GLY A 40 -29.99 52.55 17.80
C GLY A 40 -28.78 51.80 18.33
N VAL A 41 -28.51 50.57 17.88
CA VAL A 41 -27.28 49.85 18.23
C VAL A 41 -26.13 50.35 17.34
N SER A 42 -25.02 50.77 17.94
CA SER A 42 -23.85 51.23 17.22
C SER A 42 -23.11 50.06 16.55
N LYS A 43 -22.41 50.34 15.43
CA LYS A 43 -21.54 49.34 14.77
C LYS A 43 -20.52 48.71 15.73
N ILE A 44 -20.01 49.49 16.68
CA ILE A 44 -19.04 49.03 17.69
C ILE A 44 -19.68 48.03 18.66
N GLU A 45 -20.93 48.26 19.08
CA GLU A 45 -21.65 47.32 19.96
C GLU A 45 -21.97 46.01 19.25
N LEU A 46 -22.35 46.07 17.97
CA LEU A 46 -22.59 44.88 17.15
C LEU A 46 -21.30 44.06 16.96
N GLU A 47 -20.19 44.73 16.68
CA GLU A 47 -18.88 44.11 16.46
C GLU A 47 -18.32 43.50 17.76
N ASN A 48 -18.51 44.17 18.90
CA ASN A 48 -18.18 43.63 20.22
C ASN A 48 -19.03 42.39 20.57
N ALA A 49 -20.34 42.42 20.29
CA ALA A 49 -21.22 41.27 20.51
C ALA A 49 -20.82 40.07 19.62
N LYS A 50 -20.47 40.33 18.36
CA LYS A 50 -19.95 39.32 17.44
C LYS A 50 -18.63 38.71 17.95
N MET A 51 -17.70 39.54 18.41
CA MET A 51 -16.43 39.08 18.97
C MET A 51 -16.63 38.22 20.24
N GLN A 52 -17.58 38.57 21.10
CA GLN A 52 -17.93 37.77 22.28
C GLN A 52 -18.53 36.41 21.89
N MET A 53 -19.40 36.38 20.88
CA MET A 53 -19.96 35.14 20.32
C MET A 53 -18.88 34.23 19.75
N GLU A 54 -17.99 34.76 18.90
CA GLU A 54 -16.88 33.98 18.29
C GLU A 54 -15.90 33.47 19.36
N LYS A 55 -15.65 34.24 20.42
CA LYS A 55 -14.85 33.78 21.57
C LYS A 55 -15.52 32.64 22.32
N ALA A 56 -16.83 32.72 22.57
CA ALA A 56 -17.58 31.67 23.24
C ALA A 56 -17.68 30.40 22.38
N GLU A 57 -17.86 30.55 21.06
CA GLU A 57 -17.84 29.46 20.08
C GLU A 57 -16.48 28.75 20.06
N GLY A 58 -15.40 29.53 20.00
CA GLY A 58 -14.04 29.00 20.06
C GLY A 58 -13.75 28.29 21.39
N ALA A 59 -14.22 28.83 22.52
CA ALA A 59 -14.03 28.19 23.83
C ALA A 59 -14.79 26.86 23.93
N TYR A 60 -16.03 26.80 23.44
CA TYR A 60 -16.83 25.59 23.38
C TYR A 60 -16.19 24.53 22.48
N SER A 61 -15.89 24.90 21.22
CA SER A 61 -15.30 23.98 20.24
C SER A 61 -13.93 23.47 20.70
N ASN A 62 -13.06 24.34 21.23
CA ASN A 62 -11.72 23.94 21.70
C ASN A 62 -11.79 23.01 22.90
N PHE A 63 -12.76 23.21 23.81
CA PHE A 63 -12.95 22.35 24.96
C PHE A 63 -13.44 20.96 24.55
N GLU A 64 -14.41 20.88 23.63
CA GLU A 64 -14.91 19.62 23.08
C GLU A 64 -13.80 18.84 22.35
N THR A 65 -13.06 19.50 21.45
CA THR A 65 -11.99 18.85 20.69
C THR A 65 -10.81 18.48 21.58
N GLY A 66 -10.44 19.34 22.54
CA GLY A 66 -9.34 19.08 23.47
C GLY A 66 -9.64 17.91 24.40
N TYR A 67 -10.85 17.84 24.96
CA TYR A 67 -11.23 16.74 25.84
C TYR A 67 -11.34 15.40 25.10
N LYS A 68 -11.84 15.40 23.85
CA LYS A 68 -11.87 14.21 23.01
C LYS A 68 -10.46 13.69 22.72
N ALA A 69 -9.51 14.58 22.45
CA ALA A 69 -8.11 14.22 22.27
C ALA A 69 -7.48 13.65 23.57
N ASP A 70 -7.80 14.22 24.73
CA ASP A 70 -7.31 13.73 26.03
C ASP A 70 -7.88 12.35 26.40
N ILE A 71 -9.16 12.08 26.10
CA ILE A 71 -9.76 10.75 26.25
C ILE A 71 -9.05 9.74 25.35
N GLN A 72 -8.85 10.06 24.07
CA GLN A 72 -8.16 9.18 23.14
C GLN A 72 -6.73 8.86 23.60
N ARG A 73 -6.03 9.86 24.14
CA ARG A 73 -4.71 9.68 24.74
C ARG A 73 -4.76 8.76 25.96
N THR A 74 -5.73 8.96 26.85
CA THR A 74 -5.89 8.15 28.07
C THR A 74 -6.22 6.71 27.75
N ILE A 75 -7.09 6.45 26.76
CA ILE A 75 -7.40 5.11 26.27
C ILE A 75 -6.13 4.43 25.75
N LYS A 76 -5.36 5.10 24.90
CA LYS A 76 -4.10 4.58 24.36
C LYS A 76 -3.08 4.24 25.46
N ASP A 77 -2.98 5.07 26.49
CA ASP A 77 -2.09 4.83 27.63
C ASP A 77 -2.56 3.65 28.52
N LYS A 78 -3.88 3.46 28.66
CA LYS A 78 -4.47 2.32 29.37
C LYS A 78 -4.33 1.02 28.58
N GLU A 79 -4.56 1.04 27.27
CA GLU A 79 -4.30 -0.10 26.38
C GLU A 79 -2.84 -0.53 26.48
N LYS A 80 -1.89 0.43 26.44
CA LYS A 80 -0.47 0.14 26.64
C LYS A 80 -0.18 -0.47 28.02
N SER A 81 -0.84 0.02 29.06
CA SER A 81 -0.70 -0.55 30.41
C SER A 81 -1.32 -1.94 30.54
N ILE A 82 -2.42 -2.21 29.82
CA ILE A 82 -3.04 -3.54 29.74
C ILE A 82 -2.09 -4.49 29.02
N MET A 83 -1.52 -4.09 27.89
CA MET A 83 -0.49 -4.88 27.18
C MET A 83 0.71 -5.19 28.08
N ASP A 84 1.22 -4.21 28.84
CA ASP A 84 2.32 -4.43 29.80
C ASP A 84 1.92 -5.39 30.93
N LEU A 85 0.69 -5.29 31.44
CA LEU A 85 0.19 -6.19 32.48
C LEU A 85 -0.10 -7.60 31.96
N GLU A 86 -0.63 -7.74 30.74
CA GLU A 86 -0.80 -9.02 30.04
C GLU A 86 0.56 -9.69 29.79
N SER A 87 1.57 -8.90 29.39
CA SER A 87 2.98 -9.33 29.26
C SER A 87 3.62 -9.72 30.60
N ARG A 88 3.13 -9.20 31.73
CA ARG A 88 3.58 -9.59 33.08
C ARG A 88 2.85 -10.82 33.60
N ILE A 89 1.59 -11.04 33.20
CA ILE A 89 0.81 -12.25 33.49
C ILE A 89 1.33 -13.44 32.67
N SER A 90 1.93 -13.21 31.50
CA SER A 90 2.61 -14.22 30.68
C SER A 90 3.93 -14.76 31.26
N GLY A 91 4.23 -14.52 32.53
CA GLY A 91 5.36 -15.12 33.27
C GLY A 91 5.30 -16.65 33.44
N SER A 92 4.29 -17.32 32.86
CA SER A 92 4.20 -18.80 32.81
C SER A 92 3.89 -19.34 31.40
N LEU A 93 4.34 -18.68 30.34
CA LEU A 93 4.21 -19.21 28.97
C LEU A 93 5.51 -19.88 28.53
N ASP A 94 5.38 -20.96 27.78
CA ASP A 94 6.51 -21.75 27.30
C ASP A 94 7.35 -20.95 26.28
N LYS A 95 8.59 -21.39 26.06
CA LYS A 95 9.54 -20.75 25.14
C LYS A 95 8.97 -20.57 23.73
N GLU A 96 8.06 -21.44 23.30
CA GLU A 96 7.47 -21.47 21.97
C GLU A 96 6.40 -20.38 21.82
N THR A 97 5.62 -20.14 22.88
CA THR A 97 4.67 -19.02 22.96
C THR A 97 5.38 -17.68 23.11
N LEU A 98 6.49 -17.60 23.86
CA LEU A 98 7.33 -16.39 23.92
C LEU A 98 8.00 -16.05 22.59
N LEU A 99 8.37 -17.05 21.79
CA LEU A 99 8.86 -16.82 20.42
C LEU A 99 7.73 -16.30 19.53
N SER A 100 6.56 -16.95 19.54
CA SER A 100 5.42 -16.49 18.73
C SER A 100 4.95 -15.08 19.08
N LEU A 101 4.97 -14.70 20.36
CA LEU A 101 4.67 -13.35 20.82
C LEU A 101 5.75 -12.36 20.41
N ASN A 102 7.03 -12.74 20.44
CA ASN A 102 8.12 -11.90 19.97
C ASN A 102 8.07 -11.69 18.45
N ASP A 103 7.54 -12.65 17.69
CA ASP A 103 7.38 -12.57 16.24
C ASP A 103 6.16 -11.75 15.85
N GLU A 104 5.06 -11.92 16.58
CA GLU A 104 3.88 -11.08 16.47
C GLU A 104 4.19 -9.64 16.88
N ASP A 105 4.89 -9.43 18.01
CA ASP A 105 5.35 -8.12 18.46
C ASP A 105 6.38 -7.51 17.51
N ARG A 106 7.25 -8.30 16.86
CA ARG A 106 8.23 -7.78 15.90
C ARG A 106 7.59 -7.40 14.57
N SER A 107 6.68 -8.23 14.05
CA SER A 107 5.88 -7.92 12.86
C SER A 107 5.01 -6.68 13.11
N ASN A 108 4.38 -6.64 14.28
CA ASN A 108 3.62 -5.48 14.74
C ASN A 108 4.54 -4.28 14.99
N SER A 109 5.78 -4.44 15.46
CA SER A 109 6.69 -3.33 15.75
C SER A 109 7.25 -2.69 14.50
N LEU A 110 7.61 -3.46 13.46
CA LEU A 110 8.08 -2.88 12.20
C LEU A 110 6.93 -2.18 11.47
N LYS A 111 5.77 -2.83 11.41
CA LYS A 111 4.54 -2.22 10.88
C LYS A 111 4.17 -0.98 11.68
N LYS A 112 4.25 -1.04 13.01
CA LYS A 112 4.02 0.10 13.91
C LYS A 112 5.05 1.20 13.73
N LEU A 113 6.32 0.87 13.48
CA LEU A 113 7.36 1.87 13.22
C LEU A 113 7.05 2.63 11.92
N TYR A 114 6.71 1.93 10.84
CA TYR A 114 6.30 2.58 9.59
C TYR A 114 4.96 3.30 9.72
N LEU A 115 4.01 2.79 10.50
CA LEU A 115 2.74 3.46 10.78
C LEU A 115 2.93 4.71 11.65
N ASP A 116 3.82 4.66 12.65
CA ASP A 116 4.19 5.80 13.50
C ASP A 116 4.96 6.84 12.68
N GLU A 117 5.88 6.43 11.81
CA GLU A 117 6.59 7.31 10.87
C GLU A 117 5.60 7.97 9.91
N ARG A 118 4.68 7.20 9.33
CA ARG A 118 3.59 7.72 8.49
C ARG A 118 2.75 8.73 9.27
N GLN A 119 2.36 8.40 10.50
CA GLN A 119 1.55 9.28 11.35
C GLN A 119 2.29 10.58 11.66
N ASN A 120 3.57 10.50 12.00
CA ASN A 120 4.40 11.68 12.24
C ASN A 120 4.49 12.58 11.00
N MET A 121 4.60 12.00 9.80
CA MET A 121 4.58 12.77 8.54
C MET A 121 3.20 13.39 8.26
N LEU A 122 2.11 12.70 8.58
CA LEU A 122 0.75 13.24 8.47
C LEU A 122 0.53 14.41 9.44
N ASP A 123 0.94 14.26 10.70
CA ASP A 123 0.85 15.32 11.71
C ASP A 123 1.72 16.53 11.31
N TYR A 124 2.89 16.30 10.71
CA TYR A 124 3.74 17.36 10.19
C TYR A 124 3.11 18.06 8.98
N LYS A 125 2.48 17.30 8.07
CA LYS A 125 1.71 17.85 6.94
C LYS A 125 0.59 18.76 7.42
N GLU A 126 -0.16 18.33 8.44
CA GLU A 126 -1.27 19.10 9.01
C GLU A 126 -0.79 20.45 9.56
N LYS A 127 0.34 20.47 10.28
CA LYS A 127 0.98 21.72 10.75
C LYS A 127 1.37 22.66 9.61
N LEU A 128 1.85 22.13 8.48
CA LEU A 128 2.18 22.96 7.30
C LEU A 128 0.92 23.53 6.65
N ILE A 129 -0.17 22.75 6.59
CA ILE A 129 -1.47 23.21 6.10
C ILE A 129 -2.02 24.33 6.99
N ASP A 130 -1.94 24.18 8.31
CA ASP A 130 -2.31 25.25 9.24
C ASP A 130 -1.49 26.52 9.02
N THR A 131 -0.17 26.35 8.81
CA THR A 131 0.71 27.48 8.48
C THR A 131 0.25 28.18 7.19
N ILE A 132 -0.05 27.44 6.12
CA ILE A 132 -0.61 28.00 4.87
C ILE A 132 -1.92 28.74 5.14
N ASN A 133 -2.81 28.19 5.96
CA ASN A 133 -4.09 28.85 6.29
C ASN A 133 -3.86 30.19 7.00
N THR A 134 -2.90 30.26 7.93
CA THR A 134 -2.54 31.52 8.60
C THR A 134 -1.91 32.54 7.65
N LEU A 135 -1.04 32.12 6.73
CA LEU A 135 -0.43 32.99 5.72
C LEU A 135 -1.47 33.47 4.68
N ASN A 136 -2.42 32.62 4.31
CA ASN A 136 -3.54 33.01 3.45
C ASN A 136 -4.42 34.07 4.13
N LEU A 137 -4.67 33.94 5.43
CA LEU A 137 -5.39 34.94 6.19
C LEU A 137 -4.62 36.27 6.21
N SER A 138 -3.29 36.26 6.42
CA SER A 138 -2.49 37.47 6.44
C SER A 138 -2.42 38.17 5.08
N ILE A 139 -2.36 37.41 3.98
CA ILE A 139 -2.47 37.96 2.61
C ILE A 139 -3.82 38.63 2.41
N LYS A 140 -4.94 37.96 2.74
CA LYS A 140 -6.29 38.53 2.60
C LYS A 140 -6.46 39.83 3.40
N LEU A 141 -5.94 39.85 4.63
CA LEU A 141 -5.94 41.05 5.47
C LEU A 141 -5.09 42.17 4.85
N GLY A 142 -3.88 41.85 4.39
CA GLY A 142 -2.99 42.79 3.71
C GLY A 142 -3.60 43.37 2.44
N GLU A 143 -4.27 42.56 1.62
CA GLU A 143 -4.98 43.02 0.42
C GLU A 143 -6.15 43.96 0.75
N ALA A 144 -6.89 43.66 1.81
CA ALA A 144 -7.98 44.52 2.29
C ALA A 144 -7.47 45.88 2.78
N GLU A 145 -6.38 45.89 3.56
CA GLU A 145 -5.69 47.11 4.00
C GLU A 145 -5.21 47.94 2.79
N LEU A 146 -4.58 47.29 1.81
CA LEU A 146 -4.05 47.94 0.61
C LEU A 146 -5.17 48.54 -0.25
N LYS A 147 -6.33 47.87 -0.32
CA LYS A 147 -7.55 48.41 -0.97
C LYS A 147 -8.11 49.63 -0.26
N ALA A 148 -8.14 49.62 1.08
CA ALA A 148 -8.58 50.77 1.88
C ALA A 148 -7.62 51.97 1.70
N LEU A 149 -6.30 51.74 1.78
CA LEU A 149 -5.27 52.74 1.54
C LEU A 149 -5.38 53.38 0.15
N LYS A 150 -5.55 52.57 -0.90
CA LYS A 150 -5.75 53.07 -2.28
C LYS A 150 -6.99 53.94 -2.43
N SER A 151 -8.06 53.65 -1.69
CA SER A 151 -9.30 54.43 -1.76
C SER A 151 -9.12 55.83 -1.17
N ASN A 152 -8.30 55.96 -0.11
CA ASN A 152 -8.01 57.23 0.56
C ASN A 152 -7.02 58.14 -0.22
N VAL A 153 -6.19 57.58 -1.11
CA VAL A 153 -5.18 58.32 -1.89
C VAL A 153 -5.80 59.30 -2.92
N ASN A 154 -7.08 59.12 -3.27
CA ASN A 154 -7.75 59.97 -4.26
C ASN A 154 -8.21 61.33 -3.72
N GLU A 155 -8.09 61.60 -2.40
CA GLU A 155 -8.67 62.80 -1.77
C GLU A 155 -7.65 63.88 -1.34
N SER A 156 -6.33 63.61 -1.31
CA SER A 156 -5.34 64.50 -0.68
C SER A 156 -4.03 64.63 -1.47
N SER A 157 -3.67 65.85 -1.91
CA SER A 157 -2.54 66.13 -2.83
C SER A 157 -1.16 66.28 -2.18
N GLU A 158 -1.07 66.57 -0.87
CA GLU A 158 0.22 66.84 -0.19
C GLU A 158 0.89 65.59 0.41
N ASP A 159 0.14 64.51 0.66
CA ASP A 159 0.64 63.30 1.38
C ASP A 159 0.85 62.08 0.46
N GLN A 160 0.79 62.31 -0.86
CA GLN A 160 0.75 61.25 -1.87
C GLN A 160 2.03 60.40 -1.93
N SER A 161 3.20 61.01 -1.74
CA SER A 161 4.50 60.32 -1.84
C SER A 161 4.75 59.34 -0.70
N GLY A 162 4.37 59.69 0.53
CA GLY A 162 4.47 58.81 1.70
C GLY A 162 3.53 57.61 1.62
N LEU A 163 2.28 57.86 1.21
CA LEU A 163 1.29 56.81 0.98
C LEU A 163 1.68 55.85 -0.16
N LEU A 164 2.31 56.36 -1.23
CA LEU A 164 2.82 55.52 -2.32
C LEU A 164 3.94 54.58 -1.85
N TYR A 165 4.83 55.08 -0.98
CA TYR A 165 5.89 54.27 -0.37
C TYR A 165 5.32 53.16 0.53
N ILE A 166 4.34 53.47 1.39
CA ILE A 166 3.66 52.49 2.25
C ILE A 166 2.97 51.42 1.41
N ASN A 167 2.24 51.81 0.34
CA ASN A 167 1.60 50.87 -0.58
C ASN A 167 2.60 49.91 -1.23
N ARG A 168 3.78 50.41 -1.62
CA ARG A 168 4.83 49.57 -2.21
C ARG A 168 5.39 48.58 -1.21
N LEU A 169 5.66 49.00 0.04
CA LEU A 169 6.15 48.12 1.09
C LEU A 169 5.15 47.01 1.41
N LYS A 170 3.86 47.36 1.56
CA LYS A 170 2.78 46.39 1.79
C LYS A 170 2.62 45.41 0.62
N ALA A 171 2.68 45.90 -0.62
CA ALA A 171 2.65 45.03 -1.79
C ALA A 171 3.85 44.06 -1.82
N GLN A 172 5.06 44.52 -1.45
CA GLN A 172 6.23 43.66 -1.34
C GLN A 172 6.09 42.61 -0.23
N GLU A 173 5.49 42.96 0.90
CA GLU A 173 5.21 42.03 1.99
C GLU A 173 4.23 40.93 1.58
N ILE A 174 3.17 41.28 0.84
CA ILE A 174 2.21 40.31 0.28
C ILE A 174 2.94 39.35 -0.67
N VAL A 175 3.73 39.87 -1.61
CA VAL A 175 4.49 39.03 -2.56
C VAL A 175 5.46 38.11 -1.82
N ALA A 176 6.20 38.61 -0.82
CA ALA A 176 7.11 37.79 -0.04
C ALA A 176 6.39 36.70 0.77
N THR A 177 5.16 36.97 1.22
CA THR A 177 4.31 36.00 1.93
C THR A 177 3.76 34.95 0.96
N ASP A 178 3.36 35.34 -0.24
CA ASP A 178 2.93 34.44 -1.32
C ASP A 178 4.07 33.48 -1.75
N ASP A 179 5.30 34.00 -1.89
CA ASP A 179 6.47 33.19 -2.21
C ASP A 179 6.80 32.18 -1.09
N ARG A 180 6.64 32.57 0.18
CA ARG A 180 6.76 31.64 1.32
C ARG A 180 5.66 30.57 1.32
N MET A 181 4.45 30.93 0.90
CA MET A 181 3.35 29.97 0.81
C MET A 181 3.63 28.93 -0.26
N LYS A 182 4.08 29.34 -1.46
CA LYS A 182 4.48 28.43 -2.54
C LYS A 182 5.58 27.47 -2.12
N SER A 183 6.58 27.93 -1.38
CA SER A 183 7.65 27.04 -0.90
C SER A 183 7.14 26.01 0.10
N ILE A 184 6.17 26.35 0.96
CA ILE A 184 5.50 25.39 1.85
C ILE A 184 4.63 24.42 1.06
N GLU A 185 3.91 24.87 0.03
CA GLU A 185 3.13 23.99 -0.85
C GLU A 185 4.02 22.94 -1.54
N ASP A 186 5.18 23.34 -2.02
CA ASP A 186 6.14 22.40 -2.63
C ASP A 186 6.74 21.43 -1.60
N ASN A 187 6.93 21.86 -0.35
CA ASN A 187 7.29 20.97 0.75
C ASN A 187 6.17 19.96 1.04
N ILE A 188 4.90 20.38 1.03
CA ILE A 188 3.75 19.49 1.20
C ILE A 188 3.71 18.45 0.09
N LYS A 189 3.87 18.85 -1.19
CA LYS A 189 3.92 17.89 -2.30
C LYS A 189 5.03 16.86 -2.14
N THR A 190 6.22 17.30 -1.71
CA THR A 190 7.35 16.40 -1.44
C THR A 190 7.02 15.44 -0.31
N LEU A 191 6.39 15.93 0.76
CA LEU A 191 5.97 15.13 1.90
C LEU A 191 4.89 14.10 1.52
N GLU A 192 3.94 14.46 0.65
CA GLU A 192 2.93 13.54 0.11
C GLU A 192 3.57 12.41 -0.70
N GLN A 193 4.59 12.70 -1.50
CA GLN A 193 5.34 11.68 -2.23
C GLN A 193 6.05 10.71 -1.26
N ASN A 194 6.62 11.23 -0.17
CA ASN A 194 7.26 10.40 0.84
C ASN A 194 6.26 9.53 1.61
N ILE A 195 5.10 10.07 1.99
CA ILE A 195 4.02 9.31 2.64
C ILE A 195 3.57 8.16 1.72
N LYS A 196 3.33 8.45 0.43
CA LYS A 196 2.94 7.42 -0.54
C LYS A 196 3.99 6.33 -0.70
N LYS A 197 5.28 6.68 -0.63
CA LYS A 197 6.37 5.71 -0.67
C LYS A 197 6.33 4.79 0.55
N ILE A 198 6.15 5.35 1.74
CA ILE A 198 6.03 4.57 2.98
C ILE A 198 4.80 3.65 2.94
N GLU A 199 3.67 4.11 2.40
CA GLU A 199 2.48 3.27 2.22
C GLU A 199 2.77 2.04 1.34
N ILE A 200 3.46 2.25 0.21
CA ILE A 200 3.88 1.15 -0.66
C ILE A 200 4.83 0.20 0.08
N ASP A 201 5.77 0.73 0.87
CA ASP A 201 6.71 -0.10 1.64
C ASP A 201 6.00 -0.91 2.73
N ILE A 202 4.97 -0.36 3.38
CA ILE A 202 4.10 -1.08 4.33
C ILE A 202 3.33 -2.20 3.63
N ASP A 203 2.74 -1.92 2.47
CA ASP A 203 1.97 -2.91 1.72
C ASP A 203 2.88 -4.05 1.23
N ASN A 204 4.08 -3.73 0.77
CA ASN A 204 5.09 -4.71 0.34
C ASN A 204 5.65 -5.56 1.49
N ALA A 205 5.54 -5.11 2.75
CA ALA A 205 5.92 -5.92 3.91
C ALA A 205 4.96 -7.12 4.12
N ILE A 206 3.76 -7.09 3.52
CA ILE A 206 2.78 -8.18 3.57
C ILE A 206 2.76 -8.88 2.21
N VAL A 207 3.47 -10.00 2.11
CA VAL A 207 3.49 -10.81 0.89
C VAL A 207 2.28 -11.74 0.89
N THR A 208 1.42 -11.62 -0.12
CA THR A 208 0.23 -12.46 -0.29
C THR A 208 0.30 -13.28 -1.58
N ALA A 209 -0.40 -14.41 -1.59
CA ALA A 209 -0.56 -15.25 -2.77
C ALA A 209 -1.39 -14.53 -3.85
N SER A 210 -0.87 -14.44 -5.08
CA SER A 210 -1.63 -13.86 -6.21
C SER A 210 -2.59 -14.85 -6.87
N ILE A 211 -2.45 -16.15 -6.59
CA ILE A 211 -3.22 -17.24 -7.19
C ILE A 211 -3.49 -18.33 -6.14
N ASP A 212 -4.58 -19.08 -6.33
CA ASP A 212 -4.91 -20.25 -5.53
C ASP A 212 -4.00 -21.43 -5.90
N GLY A 213 -3.55 -22.21 -4.92
CA GLY A 213 -2.68 -23.36 -5.15
C GLY A 213 -2.02 -23.94 -3.89
N VAL A 214 -1.16 -24.93 -4.10
CA VAL A 214 -0.32 -25.53 -3.06
C VAL A 214 1.00 -24.77 -2.93
N VAL A 215 1.36 -24.42 -1.69
CA VAL A 215 2.63 -23.75 -1.39
C VAL A 215 3.78 -24.76 -1.40
N ASN A 216 4.79 -24.49 -2.21
CA ASN A 216 6.09 -25.17 -2.19
C ASN A 216 7.12 -24.25 -1.50
N VAL A 217 7.67 -24.72 -0.38
CA VAL A 217 8.64 -23.97 0.41
C VAL A 217 10.04 -24.26 -0.13
N LEU A 218 10.74 -23.22 -0.62
CA LEU A 218 12.12 -23.35 -1.13
C LEU A 218 13.15 -23.26 0.01
N TYR A 219 12.88 -22.36 0.96
CA TYR A 219 13.71 -22.12 2.13
C TYR A 219 12.84 -22.15 3.38
N GLU A 220 13.25 -22.94 4.36
CA GLU A 220 12.62 -22.94 5.67
C GLU A 220 12.97 -21.60 6.35
N MET A 221 11.97 -20.74 6.50
CA MET A 221 12.12 -19.45 7.15
C MET A 221 11.68 -19.57 8.60
N LEU A 222 12.51 -19.10 9.51
CA LEU A 222 12.13 -18.95 10.90
C LEU A 222 11.70 -17.50 11.15
N PRO A 223 10.74 -17.30 12.04
CA PRO A 223 10.41 -15.96 12.45
C PRO A 223 11.63 -15.19 12.97
N GLY A 224 11.73 -13.91 12.57
CA GLY A 224 12.88 -13.07 12.87
C GLY A 224 14.01 -13.13 11.83
N ASP A 225 13.94 -14.06 10.88
CA ASP A 225 14.85 -14.10 9.73
C ASP A 225 14.73 -12.83 8.88
N PHE A 226 15.87 -12.41 8.34
CA PHE A 226 15.95 -11.27 7.44
C PHE A 226 15.78 -11.75 6.00
N ILE A 227 14.75 -11.24 5.32
CA ILE A 227 14.47 -11.54 3.91
C ILE A 227 14.82 -10.31 3.08
N SER A 228 15.66 -10.49 2.07
CA SER A 228 16.02 -9.41 1.14
C SER A 228 14.95 -9.22 0.06
N GLY A 229 14.73 -7.98 -0.36
CA GLY A 229 13.82 -7.68 -1.47
C GLY A 229 14.24 -8.42 -2.75
N GLY A 230 13.29 -9.14 -3.35
CA GLY A 230 13.51 -9.93 -4.58
C GLY A 230 14.03 -11.36 -4.34
N GLN A 231 14.25 -11.78 -3.10
CA GLN A 231 14.57 -13.16 -2.79
C GLN A 231 13.35 -14.06 -2.93
N GLU A 232 13.47 -15.15 -3.69
CA GLU A 232 12.41 -16.16 -3.81
C GLU A 232 12.40 -17.03 -2.54
N VAL A 233 11.27 -17.03 -1.83
CA VAL A 233 11.11 -17.77 -0.56
C VAL A 233 10.13 -18.94 -0.68
N LEU A 234 9.09 -18.76 -1.48
CA LEU A 234 7.97 -19.67 -1.64
C LEU A 234 7.53 -19.65 -3.11
N THR A 235 7.10 -20.79 -3.63
CA THR A 235 6.47 -20.87 -4.95
C THR A 235 5.07 -21.45 -4.78
N ILE A 236 4.07 -20.88 -5.46
CA ILE A 236 2.71 -21.41 -5.46
C ILE A 236 2.51 -22.26 -6.72
N ILE A 237 2.09 -23.50 -6.51
CA ILE A 237 1.71 -24.43 -7.57
C ILE A 237 0.18 -24.36 -7.71
N PRO A 238 -0.37 -23.80 -8.80
CA PRO A 238 -1.81 -23.64 -8.95
C PRO A 238 -2.58 -24.96 -8.87
N ASP A 239 -3.71 -24.97 -8.14
CA ASP A 239 -4.59 -26.15 -8.01
C ASP A 239 -5.35 -26.45 -9.30
N ASN A 240 -5.66 -25.40 -10.05
CA ASN A 240 -6.49 -25.41 -11.23
C ASN A 240 -5.66 -25.86 -12.43
N ASN A 241 -5.29 -27.13 -12.44
CA ASN A 241 -4.99 -27.96 -13.62
C ASN A 241 -4.30 -27.18 -14.76
N THR A 242 -3.34 -26.31 -14.43
CA THR A 242 -2.55 -25.59 -15.41
C THR A 242 -1.76 -26.68 -16.09
N ALA A 243 -2.18 -26.98 -17.32
CA ALA A 243 -1.77 -28.13 -18.11
C ALA A 243 -0.31 -28.44 -17.80
N TYR A 244 -0.05 -29.55 -17.11
CA TYR A 244 1.30 -29.96 -16.76
C TYR A 244 2.15 -29.82 -18.02
N THR A 245 3.20 -29.02 -17.97
CA THR A 245 4.07 -28.84 -19.12
C THR A 245 5.36 -29.58 -18.88
N MET A 246 5.74 -30.43 -19.83
CA MET A 246 7.05 -31.04 -19.82
C MET A 246 8.06 -30.10 -20.47
N GLN A 247 9.17 -29.86 -19.78
CA GLN A 247 10.32 -29.16 -20.33
C GLN A 247 11.30 -30.18 -20.90
N ILE A 248 11.49 -30.15 -22.21
CA ILE A 248 12.31 -31.10 -22.96
C ILE A 248 13.56 -30.35 -23.43
N PHE A 249 14.73 -30.87 -23.06
CA PHE A 249 16.01 -30.38 -23.56
C PHE A 249 16.32 -31.08 -24.88
N VAL A 250 16.46 -30.30 -25.95
CA VAL A 250 16.69 -30.79 -27.30
C VAL A 250 18.05 -30.32 -27.78
N SER A 251 18.80 -31.22 -28.43
CA SER A 251 20.10 -30.89 -29.03
C SER A 251 19.95 -29.86 -30.16
N ASN A 252 21.03 -29.18 -30.51
CA ASN A 252 21.03 -28.25 -31.64
C ASN A 252 20.84 -28.97 -32.99
N GLU A 253 21.17 -30.26 -33.08
CA GLU A 253 21.02 -31.04 -34.31
C GLU A 253 19.54 -31.40 -34.58
N ASP A 254 18.78 -31.66 -33.52
CA ASP A 254 17.40 -32.16 -33.62
C ASP A 254 16.35 -31.04 -33.70
N ILE A 255 16.69 -29.81 -33.32
CA ILE A 255 15.73 -28.69 -33.24
C ILE A 255 15.12 -28.31 -34.58
N GLY A 256 15.86 -28.52 -35.69
CA GLY A 256 15.47 -28.07 -37.02
C GLY A 256 14.22 -28.75 -37.59
N GLU A 257 13.86 -29.93 -37.11
CA GLU A 257 12.68 -30.67 -37.58
C GLU A 257 11.44 -30.44 -36.72
N LEU A 258 11.58 -29.83 -35.54
CA LEU A 258 10.51 -29.71 -34.56
C LEU A 258 9.53 -28.57 -34.90
N LYS A 259 8.24 -28.84 -34.72
CA LYS A 259 7.17 -27.85 -34.93
C LYS A 259 6.21 -27.81 -33.75
N VAL A 260 5.62 -26.62 -33.55
CA VAL A 260 4.50 -26.48 -32.61
C VAL A 260 3.36 -27.39 -33.06
N ASN A 261 2.71 -28.04 -32.10
CA ASN A 261 1.70 -29.11 -32.25
C ASN A 261 2.21 -30.50 -32.65
N ASP A 262 3.52 -30.73 -32.77
CA ASP A 262 4.02 -32.10 -32.96
C ASP A 262 3.64 -32.98 -31.77
N THR A 263 3.30 -34.24 -32.05
CA THR A 263 2.91 -35.20 -31.02
C THR A 263 4.13 -35.68 -30.25
N VAL A 264 4.08 -35.60 -28.92
CA VAL A 264 5.14 -36.05 -28.02
C VAL A 264 4.68 -37.28 -27.26
N LYS A 265 5.51 -38.31 -27.21
CA LYS A 265 5.29 -39.53 -26.42
C LYS A 265 6.22 -39.50 -25.21
N TYR A 266 5.64 -39.64 -24.02
CA TYR A 266 6.38 -39.56 -22.77
C TYR A 266 6.64 -40.94 -22.18
N ASN A 267 7.87 -41.18 -21.75
CA ASN A 267 8.29 -42.39 -21.03
C ASN A 267 8.91 -42.00 -19.67
N PHE A 268 8.11 -42.09 -18.62
CA PHE A 268 8.54 -41.73 -17.26
C PHE A 268 9.39 -42.85 -16.67
N ALA A 269 10.58 -42.53 -16.17
CA ALA A 269 11.48 -43.52 -15.58
C ALA A 269 10.83 -44.25 -14.37
N ALA A 270 9.99 -43.54 -13.61
CA ALA A 270 9.27 -44.08 -12.45
C ALA A 270 7.99 -44.86 -12.82
N LEU A 271 7.47 -44.70 -14.04
CA LEU A 271 6.22 -45.34 -14.49
C LEU A 271 6.44 -46.00 -15.86
N PRO A 272 7.00 -47.23 -15.91
CA PRO A 272 7.30 -47.91 -17.16
C PRO A 272 6.06 -48.10 -18.05
N ASN A 273 6.20 -47.73 -19.32
CA ASN A 273 5.11 -47.74 -20.30
C ASN A 273 4.38 -49.09 -20.47
N LYS A 274 5.10 -50.22 -20.29
CA LYS A 274 4.51 -51.57 -20.37
C LYS A 274 3.47 -51.83 -19.27
N GLU A 275 3.65 -51.21 -18.11
CA GLU A 275 2.78 -51.42 -16.94
C GLU A 275 1.74 -50.33 -16.76
N TYR A 276 2.06 -49.07 -17.11
CA TYR A 276 1.20 -47.91 -16.84
C TYR A 276 0.61 -47.26 -18.11
N GLY A 277 0.99 -47.74 -19.29
CA GLY A 277 0.55 -47.18 -20.58
C GLY A 277 1.43 -46.03 -21.09
N GLU A 278 1.06 -45.47 -22.24
CA GLU A 278 1.80 -44.38 -22.90
C GLU A 278 1.02 -43.08 -22.74
N LEU A 279 1.70 -42.01 -22.30
CA LEU A 279 1.13 -40.67 -22.27
C LEU A 279 1.52 -39.90 -23.54
N ARG A 280 0.55 -39.20 -24.14
CA ARG A 280 0.77 -38.38 -25.32
C ARG A 280 0.47 -36.91 -25.03
N GLY A 281 1.35 -36.05 -25.52
CA GLY A 281 1.25 -34.60 -25.44
C GLY A 281 1.45 -33.94 -26.80
N GLN A 282 1.44 -32.61 -26.81
CA GLN A 282 1.71 -31.80 -27.99
C GLN A 282 2.67 -30.67 -27.65
N ILE A 283 3.57 -30.32 -28.58
CA ILE A 283 4.46 -29.16 -28.40
C ILE A 283 3.63 -27.87 -28.35
N VAL A 284 3.81 -27.09 -27.28
CA VAL A 284 3.19 -25.77 -27.08
C VAL A 284 4.10 -24.66 -27.57
N SER A 285 5.39 -24.76 -27.23
CA SER A 285 6.35 -23.70 -27.54
C SER A 285 7.75 -24.26 -27.68
N ILE A 286 8.52 -23.65 -28.58
CA ILE A 286 9.93 -23.94 -28.82
C ILE A 286 10.70 -22.65 -28.50
N SER A 287 11.74 -22.73 -27.66
CA SER A 287 12.60 -21.59 -27.36
C SER A 287 13.25 -21.06 -28.64
N LYS A 288 13.30 -19.74 -28.79
CA LYS A 288 13.98 -19.09 -29.93
C LYS A 288 15.49 -19.05 -29.75
N ASP A 289 15.95 -19.08 -28.50
CA ASP A 289 17.36 -19.01 -28.14
C ASP A 289 17.84 -20.33 -27.54
N ALA A 290 19.08 -20.67 -27.85
CA ALA A 290 19.80 -21.80 -27.25
C ALA A 290 20.34 -21.40 -25.87
N MET A 291 20.28 -22.33 -24.92
CA MET A 291 20.93 -22.20 -23.62
C MET A 291 22.17 -23.08 -23.59
N THR A 292 23.22 -22.61 -22.93
CA THR A 292 24.47 -23.36 -22.78
C THR A 292 24.56 -23.88 -21.35
N ASN A 293 24.81 -25.18 -21.20
CA ASN A 293 25.11 -25.75 -19.90
C ASN A 293 26.51 -25.30 -19.46
N GLU A 294 26.61 -24.52 -18.39
CA GLU A 294 27.88 -23.99 -17.88
C GLU A 294 28.88 -25.09 -17.48
N ALA A 295 28.39 -26.27 -17.09
CA ALA A 295 29.24 -27.38 -16.66
C ALA A 295 29.76 -28.25 -17.81
N SER A 296 28.98 -28.41 -18.90
CA SER A 296 29.35 -29.28 -20.04
C SER A 296 29.71 -28.53 -21.31
N GLY A 297 29.44 -27.22 -21.39
CA GLY A 297 29.64 -26.39 -22.58
C GLY A 297 28.71 -26.72 -23.76
N GLN A 298 27.77 -27.66 -23.59
CA GLN A 298 26.84 -28.04 -24.65
C GLN A 298 25.65 -27.08 -24.70
N SER A 299 25.31 -26.62 -25.91
CA SER A 299 24.14 -25.80 -26.18
C SER A 299 22.92 -26.67 -26.50
N PHE A 300 21.78 -26.34 -25.90
CA PHE A 300 20.51 -27.03 -26.06
C PHE A 300 19.35 -26.04 -26.19
N TYR A 301 18.27 -26.47 -26.81
CA TYR A 301 17.02 -25.72 -26.89
C TYR A 301 16.01 -26.29 -25.89
N ILE A 302 15.15 -25.41 -25.38
CA ILE A 302 14.04 -25.81 -24.51
C ILE A 302 12.76 -25.88 -25.32
N VAL A 303 12.13 -27.05 -25.30
CA VAL A 303 10.80 -27.29 -25.88
C VAL A 303 9.81 -27.56 -24.75
N LYS A 304 8.67 -26.88 -24.75
CA LYS A 304 7.57 -27.13 -23.81
C LYS A 304 6.46 -27.90 -24.50
N ALA A 305 6.00 -28.98 -23.87
CA ALA A 305 4.91 -29.80 -24.39
C ALA A 305 3.84 -30.09 -23.33
N THR A 306 2.59 -30.24 -23.74
CA THR A 306 1.44 -30.47 -22.84
C THR A 306 1.44 -31.88 -22.26
N VAL A 307 0.94 -32.03 -21.05
CA VAL A 307 0.60 -33.31 -20.42
C VAL A 307 -0.90 -33.25 -20.07
N PRO A 308 -1.77 -33.94 -20.83
CA PRO A 308 -3.23 -33.79 -20.72
C PRO A 308 -3.84 -34.43 -19.47
N GLY A 309 -3.07 -35.15 -18.66
CA GLY A 309 -3.52 -35.74 -17.40
C GLY A 309 -2.36 -36.28 -16.57
N THR A 310 -2.57 -36.37 -15.25
CA THR A 310 -1.58 -36.86 -14.29
C THR A 310 -1.70 -38.34 -14.00
N THR A 311 -2.86 -38.95 -14.25
CA THR A 311 -3.09 -40.37 -13.99
C THR A 311 -2.82 -41.20 -15.24
N LEU A 312 -1.93 -42.18 -15.11
CA LEU A 312 -1.68 -43.22 -16.11
C LEU A 312 -2.38 -44.50 -15.69
N ILE A 313 -3.11 -45.11 -16.62
CA ILE A 313 -3.83 -46.36 -16.39
C ILE A 313 -3.27 -47.41 -17.34
N GLY A 314 -2.62 -48.41 -16.76
CA GLY A 314 -2.10 -49.55 -17.50
C GLY A 314 -3.18 -50.48 -18.02
N ALA A 315 -2.84 -51.29 -19.02
CA ALA A 315 -3.72 -52.35 -19.53
C ALA A 315 -4.07 -53.41 -18.46
N ASN A 316 -3.31 -53.47 -17.38
CA ASN A 316 -3.50 -54.33 -16.21
C ASN A 316 -4.35 -53.66 -15.10
N GLY A 317 -4.84 -52.44 -15.31
CA GLY A 317 -5.63 -51.67 -14.32
C GLY A 317 -4.82 -50.99 -13.22
N LYS A 318 -3.48 -51.07 -13.23
CA LYS A 318 -2.64 -50.30 -12.30
C LYS A 318 -2.71 -48.81 -12.63
N GLN A 319 -2.89 -48.00 -11.59
CA GLN A 319 -2.90 -46.54 -11.70
C GLN A 319 -1.58 -45.97 -11.16
N GLY A 320 -0.99 -45.05 -11.91
CA GLY A 320 0.19 -44.29 -11.49
C GLY A 320 -0.08 -42.81 -11.62
N GLU A 321 0.36 -42.01 -10.65
CA GLU A 321 0.21 -40.56 -10.65
C GLU A 321 1.53 -39.87 -10.94
N ILE A 322 1.54 -39.01 -11.96
CA ILE A 322 2.69 -38.19 -12.36
C ILE A 322 2.79 -37.02 -11.40
N LYS A 323 3.99 -36.83 -10.82
CA LYS A 323 4.30 -35.70 -9.94
C LYS A 323 5.30 -34.76 -10.60
N VAL A 324 5.27 -33.49 -10.19
CA VAL A 324 6.25 -32.49 -10.60
C VAL A 324 7.65 -32.94 -10.15
N GLY A 325 8.64 -32.79 -11.03
CA GLY A 325 10.03 -33.17 -10.78
C GLY A 325 10.42 -34.59 -11.22
N MET A 326 9.49 -35.40 -11.73
CA MET A 326 9.83 -36.72 -12.30
C MET A 326 10.65 -36.60 -13.60
N LEU A 327 11.68 -37.43 -13.73
CA LEU A 327 12.46 -37.58 -14.97
C LEU A 327 11.67 -38.39 -16.00
N CYS A 328 11.69 -37.91 -17.23
CA CYS A 328 10.97 -38.50 -18.36
C CYS A 328 11.78 -38.36 -19.64
N GLU A 329 11.76 -39.40 -20.45
CA GLU A 329 12.28 -39.37 -21.82
C GLU A 329 11.13 -39.06 -22.78
N ALA A 330 11.31 -38.04 -23.63
CA ALA A 330 10.30 -37.55 -24.55
C ALA A 330 10.68 -37.88 -26.01
N ASN A 331 9.83 -38.66 -26.68
CA ASN A 331 9.99 -39.00 -28.09
C ASN A 331 9.03 -38.15 -28.94
N ILE A 332 9.57 -37.25 -29.76
CA ILE A 332 8.77 -36.34 -30.59
C ILE A 332 8.58 -36.96 -31.98
N ILE A 333 7.33 -37.01 -32.45
CA ILE A 333 6.98 -37.55 -33.76
C ILE A 333 7.00 -36.41 -34.78
N THR A 334 8.09 -36.29 -35.54
CA THR A 334 8.27 -35.21 -36.54
C THR A 334 7.64 -35.52 -37.90
N LYS A 335 7.63 -36.80 -38.31
CA LYS A 335 7.14 -37.24 -39.63
C LYS A 335 6.43 -38.59 -39.51
N GLN A 336 5.43 -38.80 -40.35
CA GLN A 336 4.79 -40.10 -40.56
C GLN A 336 5.10 -40.58 -41.97
N LYS A 337 5.69 -41.77 -42.08
CA LYS A 337 6.00 -42.41 -43.36
C LYS A 337 5.23 -43.72 -43.49
N THR A 338 4.75 -44.03 -44.70
CA THR A 338 4.19 -45.34 -45.00
C THR A 338 5.31 -46.38 -45.06
N PHE A 339 5.01 -47.63 -44.70
CA PHE A 339 6.00 -48.70 -44.69
C PHE A 339 6.71 -48.86 -46.04
N LEU A 340 5.95 -48.82 -47.14
CA LEU A 340 6.49 -48.91 -48.50
C LEU A 340 7.51 -47.81 -48.78
N ARG A 341 7.23 -46.57 -48.36
CA ARG A 341 8.13 -45.43 -48.58
C ARG A 341 9.39 -45.55 -47.73
N TYR A 342 9.26 -45.94 -46.46
CA TYR A 342 10.42 -46.20 -45.60
C TYR A 342 11.32 -47.32 -46.17
N PHE A 343 10.71 -48.39 -46.69
CA PHE A 343 11.43 -49.49 -47.31
C PHE A 343 12.17 -49.05 -48.58
N LEU A 344 11.50 -48.29 -49.46
CA LEU A 344 12.08 -47.75 -50.70
C LEU A 344 13.23 -46.75 -50.45
N GLU A 345 13.10 -45.87 -49.46
CA GLU A 345 14.19 -44.97 -49.04
C GLU A 345 15.39 -45.76 -48.47
N LYS A 346 15.16 -46.85 -47.73
CA LYS A 346 16.24 -47.67 -47.15
C LYS A 346 17.02 -48.50 -48.17
N ILE A 347 16.48 -48.69 -49.37
CA ILE A 347 17.13 -49.39 -50.48
C ILE A 347 17.58 -48.39 -51.58
N ASP A 348 17.69 -47.11 -51.24
CA ASP A 348 18.15 -46.00 -52.10
C ASP A 348 17.35 -45.85 -53.42
N LEU A 349 16.05 -46.17 -53.40
CA LEU A 349 15.18 -46.08 -54.58
C LEU A 349 14.31 -44.81 -54.60
N LEU A 350 14.32 -44.03 -53.52
CA LEU A 350 13.65 -42.74 -53.40
C LEU A 350 14.55 -41.79 -52.58
N ASP A 351 14.73 -40.57 -53.06
CA ASP A 351 15.39 -39.47 -52.32
C ASP A 351 14.52 -38.91 -51.19
#